data_AF-A0A7V7WVH3-F1
#
_entry.id   AF-A0A7V7WVH3-F1
#
_cell.length_a   1.000
_cell.length_b   1.000
_cell.length_c   1.000
_cell.angle_alpha   90.00
_cell.angle_beta   90.00
_cell.angle_gamma   90.00
#
_symmetry.space_group_name_H-M   'P 1'
#
loop_
_entity.id
_entity.type
_entity.pdbx_description
1 polymer ?
#
loop_
_entity_poly.entity_id
_entity_poly.type
_entity_poly.pdbx_seq_one_letter_code
_entity_poly.pdbx_strand_id
1 'polypeptide(L)'
;MKAGTDRKYTAEFRDSAVKQVIEGGRSLAAVARSLEMSNKTLANWVYRARKGQVLVKRAPAQPTSELEAEVSRLRQENARLKVEKEILKKAAAYFAKESM
;
A
#
# COMPACT_ATOMS: atom_id res chain seq x y z
N MET A 1 -3.23 -16.64 26.44
CA MET A 1 -4.64 -16.17 26.29
C MET A 1 -4.59 -14.66 26.08
N LYS A 2 -5.21 -13.99 25.11
CA LYS A 2 -6.27 -14.28 24.12
C LYS A 2 -5.76 -13.82 22.75
N ALA A 3 -6.07 -14.55 21.67
CA ALA A 3 -5.84 -14.07 20.31
C ALA A 3 -6.60 -12.75 20.13
N GLY A 4 -5.88 -11.65 19.90
CA GLY A 4 -6.51 -10.36 19.67
C GLY A 4 -7.38 -10.45 18.43
N THR A 5 -8.68 -10.20 18.59
CA THR A 5 -9.63 -10.12 17.49
C THR A 5 -9.08 -9.14 16.46
N ASP A 6 -8.81 -9.63 15.25
CA ASP A 6 -8.37 -8.81 14.12
C ASP A 6 -9.55 -7.93 13.67
N ARG A 7 -9.80 -6.84 14.41
CA ARG A 7 -10.79 -5.83 14.05
C ARG A 7 -10.32 -5.20 12.73
N LYS A 8 -10.95 -5.64 11.64
CA LYS A 8 -10.72 -5.07 10.31
C LYS A 8 -11.36 -3.68 10.23
N TYR A 9 -10.54 -2.66 10.43
CA TYR A 9 -10.95 -1.28 10.20
C TYR A 9 -11.01 -0.98 8.69
N THR A 10 -12.08 -0.32 8.23
CA THR A 10 -12.20 0.13 6.83
C THR A 10 -11.15 1.19 6.51
N ALA A 11 -10.90 1.42 5.21
CA ALA A 11 -9.88 2.41 4.79
C ALA A 11 -10.30 3.83 5.22
N GLU A 12 -11.58 4.14 5.05
CA GLU A 12 -12.21 5.42 5.36
C GLU A 12 -12.10 5.72 6.86
N PHE A 13 -12.28 4.70 7.70
CA PHE A 13 -12.16 4.84 9.15
C PHE A 13 -10.72 5.12 9.57
N ARG A 14 -9.74 4.45 8.97
CA ARG A 14 -8.31 4.69 9.26
C ARG A 14 -7.90 6.10 8.86
N ASP A 15 -8.32 6.54 7.68
CA ASP A 15 -8.00 7.87 7.17
C ASP A 15 -8.63 8.96 8.04
N SER A 16 -9.90 8.80 8.43
CA SER A 16 -10.56 9.72 9.36
C SER A 16 -9.85 9.78 10.71
N ALA A 17 -9.46 8.63 11.28
CA ALA A 17 -8.75 8.57 12.55
C ALA A 17 -7.37 9.26 12.48
N VAL A 18 -6.64 9.08 11.37
CA VAL A 18 -5.34 9.73 11.15
C VAL A 18 -5.50 11.24 10.96
N LYS A 19 -6.51 11.70 10.20
CA LYS A 19 -6.79 13.13 10.00
C LYS A 19 -7.09 13.85 11.30
N GLN A 20 -7.84 13.23 12.21
CA GLN A 20 -8.10 13.83 13.53
C GLN A 20 -6.82 14.12 14.33
N VAL A 21 -5.75 13.32 14.13
CA VAL A 21 -4.46 13.52 14.80
C VAL A 21 -3.56 14.51 14.04
N ILE A 22 -3.49 14.39 12.71
CA ILE A 22 -2.58 15.19 11.89
C ILE A 22 -3.13 16.59 11.63
N GLU A 23 -4.38 16.69 11.19
CA GLU A 23 -5.04 17.95 10.84
C GLU A 23 -5.74 18.55 12.06
N GLY A 24 -6.41 17.72 12.86
CA GLY A 24 -7.18 18.16 14.03
C GLY A 24 -6.35 18.52 15.26
N GLY A 25 -5.02 18.33 15.23
CA GLY A 25 -4.10 18.67 16.34
C GLY A 25 -4.37 17.92 17.65
N ARG A 26 -5.26 16.91 17.64
CA ARG A 26 -5.62 16.16 18.85
C ARG A 26 -4.51 15.18 19.22
N SER A 27 -4.30 15.00 20.52
CA SER A 27 -3.36 14.00 20.99
C SER A 27 -3.80 12.59 20.59
N LEU A 28 -2.83 11.76 20.25
CA LEU A 28 -3.04 10.38 19.83
C LEU A 28 -3.84 9.58 20.88
N ALA A 29 -3.55 9.83 22.17
CA ALA A 29 -4.23 9.24 23.31
C ALA A 29 -5.69 9.69 23.47
N ALA A 30 -6.03 10.92 23.09
CA ALA A 30 -7.42 11.37 23.11
C ALA A 30 -8.21 10.71 21.97
N VAL A 31 -7.66 10.69 20.76
CA VAL A 31 -8.33 10.10 19.58
C VAL A 31 -8.50 8.59 19.72
N ALA A 32 -7.48 7.88 20.22
CA ALA A 32 -7.57 6.44 20.44
C ALA A 32 -8.66 6.09 21.47
N ARG A 33 -8.78 6.88 22.55
CA ARG A 33 -9.84 6.70 23.55
C ARG A 33 -11.23 6.99 22.98
N SER A 34 -11.40 8.06 22.21
CA SER A 34 -12.70 8.39 21.62
C SER A 34 -13.17 7.37 20.59
N LEU A 35 -12.23 6.68 19.92
CA LEU A 35 -12.52 5.66 18.93
C LEU A 35 -12.46 4.23 19.50
N GLU A 36 -12.31 4.09 20.83
CA GLU A 36 -12.19 2.80 21.54
C GLU A 36 -11.18 1.83 20.90
N MET A 37 -10.04 2.36 20.44
CA MET A 37 -9.00 1.60 19.78
C MET A 37 -7.67 1.64 20.53
N SER A 38 -6.80 0.71 20.19
CA SER A 38 -5.45 0.69 20.75
C SER A 38 -4.65 1.91 20.29
N ASN A 39 -4.06 2.62 21.26
CA ASN A 39 -3.07 3.67 21.03
C ASN A 39 -1.95 3.24 20.07
N LYS A 40 -1.46 2.01 20.23
CA LYS A 40 -0.40 1.45 19.39
C LYS A 40 -0.83 1.33 17.93
N THR A 41 -2.08 0.94 17.69
CA THR A 41 -2.64 0.80 16.34
C THR A 41 -2.73 2.16 15.65
N LEU A 42 -3.31 3.15 16.34
CA LEU A 42 -3.41 4.51 15.80
C LEU A 42 -2.03 5.14 15.57
N ALA A 43 -1.07 4.91 16.47
CA ALA A 43 0.29 5.41 16.35
C ALA A 43 0.98 4.87 15.09
N ASN A 44 0.81 3.58 14.82
CA ASN A 44 1.34 2.96 13.60
C ASN A 44 0.70 3.55 12.34
N TRP A 45 -0.59 3.88 12.35
CA TRP A 45 -1.23 4.53 11.19
C TRP A 45 -0.71 5.95 11.00
N VAL A 46 -0.69 6.76 12.05
CA VAL A 46 -0.17 8.14 11.95
C VAL A 46 1.30 8.17 11.50
N TYR A 47 2.12 7.25 12.01
CA TYR A 47 3.52 7.10 11.57
C TYR A 47 3.63 6.82 10.06
N ARG A 48 2.86 5.84 9.56
CA ARG A 48 2.85 5.47 8.14
C ARG A 48 2.32 6.60 7.26
N ALA A 49 1.29 7.33 7.72
CA ALA A 49 0.74 8.49 7.02
C ALA A 49 1.77 9.61 6.87
N ARG A 50 2.49 9.94 7.95
CA ARG A 50 3.56 10.95 7.95
C ARG A 50 4.73 10.58 7.04
N LYS A 51 4.95 9.29 6.79
CA LYS A 51 5.97 8.78 5.87
C LYS A 51 5.47 8.70 4.42
N GLY A 52 4.26 9.15 4.11
CA GLY A 52 3.65 9.05 2.78
C GLY A 52 3.36 7.60 2.37
N GLN A 53 3.35 6.66 3.33
CA GLN A 53 3.08 5.26 3.06
C GLN A 53 1.58 5.02 3.06
N VAL A 54 1.10 4.26 2.07
CA VAL A 54 -0.31 3.86 1.98
C VAL A 54 -0.69 3.09 3.25
N LEU A 55 -1.65 3.66 4.01
CA LEU A 55 -2.14 3.11 5.28
C LEU A 55 -2.81 1.74 5.09
N VAL A 56 -3.28 1.49 3.89
CA VAL A 56 -3.82 0.22 3.44
C VAL A 56 -2.72 -0.52 2.68
N LYS A 57 -2.25 -1.67 3.22
CA LYS A 57 -1.87 -2.75 2.32
C LYS A 57 -3.18 -3.14 1.66
N ARG A 58 -3.47 -2.61 0.47
CA ARG A 58 -4.59 -3.07 -0.34
C ARG A 58 -4.29 -4.56 -0.52
N ALA A 59 -4.99 -5.43 0.21
CA ALA A 59 -5.18 -6.79 -0.27
C ALA A 59 -5.63 -6.62 -1.73
N PRO A 60 -5.07 -7.37 -2.70
CA PRO A 60 -5.36 -7.15 -4.11
C PRO A 60 -6.87 -6.99 -4.23
N ALA A 61 -7.28 -5.75 -4.50
CA ALA A 61 -8.69 -5.42 -4.51
C ALA A 61 -9.27 -6.28 -5.62
N GLN A 62 -10.28 -7.09 -5.30
CA GLN A 62 -11.10 -7.65 -6.35
C GLN A 62 -11.58 -6.46 -7.18
N PRO A 63 -11.27 -6.41 -8.48
CA PRO A 63 -11.51 -5.23 -9.29
C PRO A 63 -13.01 -4.89 -9.23
N THR A 64 -13.33 -3.66 -8.88
CA THR A 64 -14.73 -3.24 -8.64
C THR A 64 -15.48 -2.91 -9.93
N SER A 65 -14.76 -2.90 -11.05
CA SER A 65 -15.29 -2.87 -12.41
C SER A 65 -14.38 -3.68 -13.35
N GLU A 66 -14.94 -4.17 -14.46
CA GLU A 66 -14.19 -4.86 -15.52
C GLU A 66 -13.02 -4.02 -16.04
N LEU A 67 -13.19 -2.70 -16.11
CA LEU A 67 -12.17 -1.75 -16.53
C LEU A 67 -10.97 -1.73 -15.58
N GLU A 68 -11.20 -1.78 -14.26
CA GLU A 68 -10.11 -1.84 -13.27
C GLU A 68 -9.37 -3.19 -13.31
N ALA A 69 -10.09 -4.29 -13.61
CA ALA A 69 -9.50 -5.60 -13.81
C ALA A 69 -8.53 -5.58 -15.00
N GLU A 70 -8.99 -5.00 -16.10
CA GLU A 70 -8.24 -4.87 -17.34
C GLU A 70 -7.01 -3.97 -17.14
N VAL A 71 -7.16 -2.82 -16.48
CA VAL A 71 -6.03 -1.93 -16.17
C VAL A 71 -5.00 -2.62 -15.28
N SER A 72 -5.43 -3.40 -14.28
CA SER A 72 -4.53 -4.17 -13.42
C SER A 72 -3.77 -5.24 -14.22
N ARG A 73 -4.48 -6.00 -15.07
CA ARG A 73 -3.90 -7.01 -15.95
C ARG A 73 -2.88 -6.40 -16.90
N LEU A 74 -3.25 -5.33 -17.61
CA LEU A 74 -2.37 -4.64 -18.55
C LEU A 74 -1.13 -4.06 -17.87
N ARG A 75 -1.25 -3.54 -16.64
CA ARG A 75 -0.09 -3.05 -15.89
C ARG A 75 0.89 -4.17 -15.51
N GLN A 76 0.37 -5.33 -15.11
CA GLN A 76 1.21 -6.50 -14.80
C GLN A 76 1.91 -7.02 -16.06
N GLU A 77 1.18 -7.12 -17.17
CA GLU A 77 1.74 -7.55 -18.45
C GLU A 77 2.80 -6.57 -18.97
N ASN A 78 2.53 -5.26 -18.89
CA ASN A 78 3.50 -4.24 -19.30
C ASN A 78 4.79 -4.29 -18.47
N ALA A 79 4.67 -4.52 -17.15
CA ALA A 79 5.82 -4.68 -16.27
C ALA A 79 6.66 -5.91 -16.65
N ARG A 80 6.00 -7.04 -16.93
CA ARG A 80 6.67 -8.27 -17.38
C ARG A 80 7.40 -8.06 -18.72
N LEU A 81 6.72 -7.48 -19.70
CA LEU A 81 7.30 -7.22 -21.03
C LEU A 81 8.50 -6.27 -20.96
N LYS A 82 8.48 -5.28 -20.06
CA LYS A 82 9.64 -4.40 -19.84
C LYS A 82 10.85 -5.17 -19.31
N VAL A 83 10.65 -6.09 -18.38
CA VAL A 83 11.73 -6.93 -17.86
C VAL A 83 12.29 -7.83 -18.96
N GLU A 84 11.43 -8.52 -19.71
CA GLU A 84 11.85 -9.37 -20.83
C GLU A 84 12.64 -8.58 -21.89
N LYS A 85 12.16 -7.38 -22.24
CA LYS A 85 12.86 -6.49 -23.18
C LYS A 85 14.25 -6.08 -22.66
N GLU A 86 14.38 -5.75 -21.39
CA GLU A 86 15.68 -5.38 -20.81
C GLU A 86 16.65 -6.56 -20.74
N ILE A 87 16.17 -7.78 -20.49
CA ILE A 87 17.00 -8.99 -20.55
C ILE A 87 17.51 -9.20 -21.98
N LEU A 88 16.63 -9.12 -22.98
CA LEU A 88 17.02 -9.29 -24.39
C LEU A 88 18.02 -8.23 -24.84
N LYS A 89 17.83 -6.97 -24.45
CA LYS A 89 18.80 -5.90 -24.72
C LYS A 89 20.17 -6.18 -24.12
N LYS A 90 20.22 -6.64 -22.86
CA LYS A 90 21.47 -6.97 -22.19
C LYS A 90 22.17 -8.15 -22.86
N ALA A 91 21.41 -9.18 -23.25
CA ALA A 91 21.94 -10.31 -24.00
C ALA A 91 22.51 -9.86 -25.36
N ALA A 92 21.76 -9.06 -26.12
CA ALA A 92 22.23 -8.52 -27.40
C ALA A 92 23.51 -7.69 -27.25
N ALA A 93 23.59 -6.84 -26.22
CA ALA A 93 24.78 -6.05 -25.92
C ALA A 93 25.99 -6.93 -25.53
N TYR A 94 25.77 -8.00 -24.77
CA TYR A 94 26.81 -8.97 -24.42
C TYR A 94 27.35 -9.68 -25.66
N PHE A 95 26.49 -10.22 -26.51
CA PHE A 95 26.92 -10.91 -27.74
C PHE A 95 27.62 -9.99 -28.73
N ALA A 96 27.17 -8.74 -28.87
CA ALA A 96 27.84 -7.75 -29.71
C ALA A 96 29.26 -7.42 -29.21
N LYS A 97 29.49 -7.45 -27.88
CA LYS A 97 30.81 -7.23 -27.28
C LYS A 97 31.76 -8.42 -27.46
N GLU A 98 31.26 -9.65 -27.37
CA GLU A 98 32.07 -10.87 -27.56
C GLU A 98 32.45 -11.15 -29.03
N SER A 99 31.77 -10.51 -29.97
CA SER A 99 32.03 -10.68 -31.42
C SER A 99 32.98 -9.62 -32.01
N MET A 100 33.59 -8.77 -31.17
CA MET A 100 34.60 -7.77 -31.50
C MET A 100 35.95 -8.14 -30.89
#